data_AF-A0A520KBR5-F1
#
_entry.id   AF-A0A520KBR5-F1
#
_cell.length_a   1.000
_cell.length_b   1.000
_cell.length_c   1.000
_cell.angle_alpha   90.00
_cell.angle_beta   90.00
_cell.angle_gamma   90.00
#
_symmetry.space_group_name_H-M   'P 1'
#
loop_
_entity.id
_entity.type
_entity.pdbx_description
1 polymer ?
#
loop_
_entity_poly.entity_id
_entity_poly.type
_entity_poly.pdbx_seq_one_letter_code
_entity_poly.pdbx_strand_id
1 'polypeptide(L)' 'MDLTQEEIEETDRKNIRLVFERTGVSPSEDEVEKTRLAMLKAIALKQIAANALVEDDAENQEMLIATYTSALCSLLK' A
#
# COMPACT_ATOMS: atom_id res chain seq x y z
N MET A 1 -22.40 8.40 -5.38
CA MET A 1 -22.57 7.76 -4.06
C MET A 1 -21.19 7.72 -3.46
N ASP A 2 -20.95 8.46 -2.40
CA ASP A 2 -19.71 8.35 -1.66
C ASP A 2 -19.77 7.07 -0.83
N LEU A 3 -18.77 6.21 -0.98
CA LEU A 3 -18.65 5.00 -0.16
C LEU A 3 -18.35 5.42 1.28
N THR A 4 -18.98 4.73 2.23
CA THR A 4 -18.60 4.84 3.63
C THR A 4 -17.19 4.31 3.84
N GLN A 5 -16.53 4.77 4.91
CA GLN A 5 -15.18 4.30 5.23
C GLN A 5 -15.13 2.78 5.36
N GLU A 6 -16.13 2.18 6.03
CA GLU A 6 -16.24 0.73 6.23
C GLU A 6 -16.39 -0.05 4.91
N GLU A 7 -17.15 0.49 3.94
CA GLU A 7 -17.25 -0.11 2.60
C GLU A 7 -15.92 -0.09 1.82
N ILE A 8 -15.10 0.94 2.04
CA ILE A 8 -13.75 1.03 1.47
C ILE A 8 -12.85 -0.03 2.10
N GLU A 9 -12.87 -0.15 3.44
CA GLU A 9 -12.05 -1.16 4.13
C GLU A 9 -12.40 -2.58 3.70
N GLU A 10 -13.69 -2.88 3.55
CA GLU A 10 -14.15 -4.20 3.11
C GLU A 10 -13.79 -4.48 1.65
N THR A 11 -13.81 -3.45 0.80
CA THR A 11 -13.34 -3.56 -0.59
C THR A 11 -11.85 -3.88 -0.64
N ASP A 12 -11.04 -3.23 0.20
CA ASP A 12 -9.61 -3.51 0.30
C ASP A 12 -9.35 -4.97 0.74
N ARG A 13 -10.03 -5.43 1.79
CA ARG A 13 -9.92 -6.83 2.27
C ARG A 13 -10.25 -7.82 1.15
N LYS A 14 -11.36 -7.60 0.42
CA LYS A 14 -11.77 -8.45 -0.70
C LYS A 14 -10.73 -8.48 -1.82
N ASN A 15 -10.19 -7.33 -2.19
CA ASN A 15 -9.15 -7.23 -3.21
C ASN A 15 -7.88 -7.98 -2.80
N ILE A 16 -7.47 -7.86 -1.53
CA ILE A 16 -6.32 -8.58 -0.98
C ILE A 16 -6.55 -10.09 -1.04
N ARG A 17 -7.69 -10.59 -0.55
CA ARG A 17 -8.04 -12.02 -0.62
C ARG A 17 -7.97 -12.55 -2.05
N LEU A 18 -8.59 -11.83 -3.00
CA LEU A 18 -8.60 -12.20 -4.41
C LEU A 18 -7.18 -12.32 -5.01
N VAL A 19 -6.25 -11.43 -4.61
CA VAL A 19 -4.86 -11.48 -5.07
C VAL A 19 -4.12 -12.69 -4.51
N PHE A 20 -4.27 -12.99 -3.22
CA PHE A 20 -3.67 -14.19 -2.62
C PHE A 20 -4.26 -15.48 -3.21
N GLU A 21 -5.58 -15.54 -3.43
CA GLU A 21 -6.23 -16.69 -4.04
C GLU A 21 -5.69 -16.95 -5.46
N ARG A 22 -5.43 -15.89 -6.24
CA ARG A 22 -4.81 -15.97 -7.57
C ARG A 22 -3.38 -16.50 -7.54
N THR A 23 -2.67 -16.39 -6.42
CA THR A 23 -1.33 -16.97 -6.24
C THR A 23 -1.36 -18.35 -5.59
N GLY A 24 -2.56 -18.91 -5.35
CA GLY A 24 -2.75 -20.21 -4.72
C GLY A 24 -2.56 -20.21 -3.20
N VAL A 25 -2.52 -19.02 -2.58
CA VAL A 25 -2.40 -18.86 -1.14
C VAL A 25 -3.78 -18.55 -0.57
N SER A 26 -4.15 -19.22 0.52
CA SER A 26 -5.36 -18.89 1.29
C SER A 26 -4.94 -18.12 2.54
N PRO A 27 -5.06 -16.78 2.55
CA PRO A 27 -4.61 -15.97 3.66
C PRO A 27 -5.64 -16.04 4.80
N SER A 28 -5.16 -16.04 6.03
CA SER A 28 -5.98 -15.78 7.21
C SER A 28 -6.47 -14.31 7.24
N GLU A 29 -7.53 -14.04 8.00
CA GLU A 29 -8.04 -12.68 8.17
C GLU A 29 -7.00 -11.72 8.78
N ASP A 30 -6.13 -12.22 9.66
CA ASP A 30 -5.03 -11.44 10.22
C ASP A 30 -3.98 -11.06 9.15
N GLU A 31 -3.65 -11.98 8.23
CA GLU A 31 -2.75 -11.69 7.10
C GLU A 31 -3.36 -10.67 6.14
N VAL A 32 -4.68 -10.77 5.89
CA VAL A 32 -5.41 -9.78 5.09
C VAL A 32 -5.33 -8.40 5.73
N GLU A 33 -5.59 -8.30 7.03
CA GLU A 33 -5.56 -7.02 7.74
C GLU A 33 -4.15 -6.43 7.83
N LYS A 34 -3.14 -7.25 8.11
CA LYS A 34 -1.72 -6.83 8.10
C LYS A 34 -1.32 -6.29 6.73
N THR A 35 -1.72 -6.96 5.66
CA THR A 35 -1.47 -6.53 4.28
C THR A 35 -2.17 -5.20 3.99
N ARG A 36 -3.43 -5.06 4.41
CA ARG A 36 -4.21 -3.82 4.25
C ARG A 36 -3.53 -2.64 4.96
N LEU A 37 -3.15 -2.81 6.22
CA LEU A 37 -2.46 -1.78 6.99
C LEU A 37 -1.09 -1.43 6.39
N ALA A 38 -0.33 -2.42 5.90
CA ALA A 38 0.93 -2.18 5.22
C ALA A 38 0.73 -1.36 3.93
N MET A 39 -0.30 -1.68 3.13
CA MET A 39 -0.67 -0.92 1.93
C MET A 39 -1.07 0.52 2.25
N LEU A 40 -1.87 0.75 3.31
CA LEU A 40 -2.24 2.10 3.71
C LEU A 40 -1.03 2.93 4.17
N LYS A 41 -0.13 2.31 4.95
CA LYS A 41 1.15 2.94 5.34
C LYS A 41 2.01 3.27 4.10
N ALA A 42 2.00 2.41 3.08
CA ALA A 42 2.67 2.63 1.80
C ALA A 42 2.21 3.91 1.13
N ILE A 43 0.88 4.05 1.01
CA ILE A 43 0.23 5.18 0.35
C ILE A 43 0.55 6.47 1.11
N ALA A 44 0.43 6.44 2.44
CA ALA A 44 0.76 7.58 3.28
C ALA A 44 2.23 8.00 3.11
N LEU A 45 3.16 7.05 3.13
CA LEU A 45 4.59 7.33 2.93
C LEU A 45 4.86 7.93 1.55
N LYS A 46 4.26 7.39 0.48
CA LYS A 46 4.37 7.93 -0.87
C LYS A 46 3.83 9.37 -0.96
N GLN A 47 2.72 9.67 -0.31
CA GLN A 47 2.17 11.02 -0.27
C GLN A 47 3.06 11.99 0.51
N ILE A 48 3.56 11.58 1.68
CA ILE A 48 4.51 12.37 2.48
C ILE A 48 5.77 12.66 1.66
N ALA A 49 6.29 11.65 0.97
CA ALA A 49 7.44 11.80 0.07
C ALA A 49 7.22 12.82 -1.03
N ALA A 50 6.10 12.70 -1.75
CA ALA A 50 5.75 13.59 -2.84
C ALA A 50 5.60 15.05 -2.35
N ASN A 51 5.05 15.23 -1.15
CA ASN A 51 4.88 16.56 -0.55
C ASN A 51 6.18 17.12 0.05
N ALA A 52 7.12 16.25 0.46
CA ALA A 52 8.43 16.66 0.99
C ALA A 52 9.40 17.08 -0.11
N LEU A 53 9.13 16.68 -1.36
CA LEU A 53 9.87 17.12 -2.52
C LEU A 53 9.48 18.55 -2.88
N VAL A 54 10.45 19.45 -2.84
CA VAL A 54 10.34 20.76 -3.47
C VAL A 54 10.29 20.53 -4.99
N GLU A 55 9.30 21.10 -5.67
CA GLU A 55 9.02 20.94 -7.10
C GLU A 55 10.22 21.38 -7.98
N ASP A 56 11.25 20.55 -8.21
CA ASP A 56 12.13 20.74 -9.38
C ASP A 56 13.09 19.59 -9.78
N ASP A 57 12.95 18.36 -9.27
CA ASP A 57 13.89 17.30 -9.65
C ASP A 57 13.21 15.93 -9.85
N ALA A 58 12.96 15.60 -11.12
CA ALA A 58 12.37 14.34 -11.55
C ALA A 58 13.25 13.13 -11.21
N GLU A 59 14.57 13.30 -11.14
CA GLU A 59 15.52 12.23 -10.79
C GLU A 59 15.41 11.89 -9.29
N ASN A 60 15.21 12.90 -8.44
CA ASN A 60 14.91 12.70 -7.02
C ASN A 60 13.56 12.02 -6.78
N GLN A 61 12.54 12.29 -7.62
CA GLN A 61 11.24 11.62 -7.53
C GLN A 61 11.35 10.11 -7.75
N GLU A 62 12.03 9.66 -8.81
CA GLU A 62 12.19 8.23 -9.09
C GLU A 62 13.01 7.53 -8.00
N MET A 63 14.08 8.17 -7.52
CA MET A 63 14.91 7.63 -6.42
C MET A 63 14.12 7.49 -5.12
N LEU A 64 13.25 8.45 -4.79
CA LEU A 64 12.38 8.35 -3.62
C LEU A 64 11.34 7.26 -3.79
N ILE A 65 10.67 7.15 -4.95
CA ILE A 65 9.72 6.06 -5.23
C ILE A 65 10.40 4.70 -5.04
N ALA A 66 11.61 4.52 -5.58
CA ALA A 66 12.39 3.29 -5.40
C ALA A 66 12.73 3.02 -3.92
N THR A 67 13.14 4.06 -3.19
CA THR A 67 13.47 3.96 -1.75
C THR A 67 12.26 3.57 -0.92
N TYR A 68 11.10 4.20 -1.13
CA TYR A 68 9.87 3.84 -0.43
C TYR A 68 9.38 2.46 -0.80
N THR A 69 9.48 2.06 -2.06
CA THR A 69 9.16 0.70 -2.51
C THR A 69 10.05 -0.33 -1.82
N SER A 70 11.33 -0.05 -1.67
CA SER A 70 12.28 -0.92 -0.96
C SER A 70 12.01 -1.01 0.55
N ALA A 71 11.69 0.13 1.18
CA ALA A 71 11.27 0.17 2.58
C ALA A 71 9.97 -0.62 2.79
N LEU A 72 9.03 -0.52 1.85
CA LEU A 72 7.79 -1.30 1.85
C LEU A 72 8.03 -2.80 1.72
N CYS A 73 8.88 -3.23 0.78
CA CYS A 73 9.27 -4.64 0.67
C CYS A 73 9.94 -5.15 1.96
N SER A 74 10.61 -4.28 2.71
CA SER A 74 11.24 -4.63 3.99
C SER A 74 10.25 -4.73 5.15
N LEU A 75 9.12 -4.01 5.09
CA LEU A 75 8.04 -4.06 6.09
C LEU A 75 7.07 -5.24 5.88
N LEU A 76 7.15 -5.92 4.74
CA LEU A 76 6.37 -7.12 4.40
C LEU A 76 7.10 -8.43 4.78
N LYS A 77 8.27 -8.35 5.42
CA LYS A 77 8.99 -9.48 6.03
C LYS A 77 8.61 -9.61 7.50
#